data_AF-A0A3M1BJ38-F1
#
_entry.id   AF-A0A3M1BJ38-F1
#
_cell.length_a   1.000
_cell.length_b   1.000
_cell.length_c   1.000
_cell.angle_alpha   90.00
_cell.angle_beta   90.00
_cell.angle_gamma   90.00
#
_symmetry.space_group_name_H-M   'P 1'
#
loop_
_entity.id
_entity.type
_entity.pdbx_description
1 polymer ?
#
loop_
_entity_poly.entity_id
_entity_poly.type
_entity_poly.pdbx_seq_one_letter_code
_entity_poly.pdbx_strand_id
1 'polypeptide(L)'
;MQERQKKPKISLILESFTQLEKAYTDLKKNLSCVREDFVENKLLQDKVRVDFNLAFESCMRVCRHLSTVYNIKTTSKDCLQKVGEFVGLSQVEDLGELSQFYIKHRDLKEALPPEELYDFLSRSLHLFKDYAKAVVEFIKKETNNPLLIDFELLNEKARHIKESLKKIDFVLSQGFEEFSKTPMYYDRVKYFYQVAYDSLFDICKHLAPKFGVKKFGDDCLSKLVEVGVIPQEYYMDIFRMTNLKNRLISTWEVSPEELYRSLVEVRDKIEPVVREISKSLKSLLESRQKPQG
;
A
#
# COMPACT_ATOMS: atom_id res chain seq x y z
N MET A 1 -21.86 -8.85 -24.00
CA MET A 1 -20.76 -8.57 -23.06
C MET A 1 -21.39 -8.17 -21.73
N GLN A 2 -21.25 -8.98 -20.67
CA GLN A 2 -21.69 -8.55 -19.34
C GLN A 2 -20.78 -7.40 -18.91
N GLU A 3 -21.35 -6.21 -18.68
CA GLU A 3 -20.63 -5.12 -18.03
C GLU A 3 -20.15 -5.62 -16.67
N ARG A 4 -18.83 -5.78 -16.52
CA ARG A 4 -18.25 -6.03 -15.19
C ARG A 4 -18.58 -4.82 -14.34
N GLN A 5 -19.48 -5.00 -13.39
CA GLN A 5 -19.81 -4.01 -12.37
C GLN A 5 -18.50 -3.54 -11.73
N LYS A 6 -18.14 -2.26 -11.91
CA LYS A 6 -16.90 -1.71 -11.38
C LYS A 6 -16.99 -1.80 -9.85
N LYS A 7 -16.04 -2.48 -9.21
CA LYS A 7 -15.94 -2.55 -7.75
C LYS A 7 -14.87 -1.58 -7.25
N PRO A 8 -14.99 -1.07 -6.01
CA PRO A 8 -13.92 -0.30 -5.40
C PRO A 8 -12.62 -1.12 -5.30
N LYS A 9 -11.51 -0.59 -5.81
CA LYS A 9 -10.17 -1.17 -5.65
C LYS A 9 -9.66 -0.87 -4.25
N ILE A 10 -9.77 -1.84 -3.35
CA ILE A 10 -9.44 -1.67 -1.94
C ILE A 10 -7.95 -1.33 -1.75
N SER A 11 -7.06 -2.03 -2.46
CA SER A 11 -5.61 -1.76 -2.46
C SER A 11 -5.28 -0.30 -2.79
N LEU A 12 -5.89 0.25 -3.83
CA LEU A 12 -5.71 1.66 -4.22
C LEU A 12 -6.12 2.61 -3.09
N ILE A 13 -7.29 2.36 -2.48
CA ILE A 13 -7.81 3.21 -1.39
C ILE A 13 -6.87 3.16 -0.17
N LEU A 14 -6.45 1.96 0.24
CA LEU A 14 -5.55 1.78 1.37
C LEU A 14 -4.16 2.38 1.13
N GLU A 15 -3.61 2.22 -0.08
CA GLU A 15 -2.33 2.82 -0.47
C GLU A 15 -2.39 4.35 -0.39
N SER A 16 -3.43 4.96 -0.99
CA SER A 16 -3.64 6.40 -0.94
C SER A 16 -3.80 6.91 0.49
N PHE A 17 -4.60 6.25 1.33
CA PHE A 17 -4.76 6.69 2.72
C PHE A 17 -3.54 6.41 3.61
N THR A 18 -2.68 5.46 3.25
CA THR A 18 -1.38 5.30 3.91
C THR A 18 -0.44 6.47 3.59
N GLN A 19 -0.42 6.95 2.35
CA GLN A 19 0.33 8.14 1.96
C GLN A 19 -0.23 9.39 2.64
N LEU A 20 -1.56 9.50 2.71
CA LEU A 20 -2.25 10.56 3.44
C LEU A 20 -1.84 10.60 4.92
N GLU A 21 -1.84 9.47 5.62
CA GLU A 21 -1.52 9.46 7.06
C GLU A 21 -0.08 9.92 7.34
N LYS A 22 0.88 9.57 6.46
CA LYS A 22 2.26 10.07 6.53
C LYS A 22 2.30 11.60 6.35
N ALA A 23 1.72 12.10 5.26
CA ALA A 23 1.66 13.52 4.97
C ALA A 23 0.94 14.31 6.09
N TYR A 24 -0.18 13.79 6.59
CA TYR A 24 -0.92 14.38 7.69
C TYR A 24 -0.07 14.48 8.96
N THR A 25 0.69 13.43 9.29
CA THR A 25 1.55 13.42 10.48
C THR A 25 2.64 14.49 10.37
N ASP A 26 3.26 14.62 9.21
CA ASP A 26 4.28 15.64 8.95
C ASP A 26 3.67 17.05 8.96
N LEU A 27 2.51 17.26 8.33
CA LEU A 27 1.77 18.53 8.38
C LEU A 27 1.47 18.93 9.83
N LYS A 28 0.88 18.03 10.61
CA LYS A 28 0.54 18.30 12.01
C LYS A 28 1.77 18.67 12.84
N LYS A 29 2.90 18.01 12.60
CA LYS A 29 4.18 18.32 13.26
C LYS A 29 4.73 19.67 12.83
N ASN A 30 4.70 19.98 11.53
CA ASN A 30 5.28 21.22 11.00
C ASN A 30 4.41 22.45 11.34
N LEU A 31 3.09 22.28 11.46
CA LEU A 31 2.14 23.33 11.85
C LEU A 31 2.03 23.54 13.37
N SER A 32 2.71 22.74 14.20
CA SER A 32 2.67 22.92 15.66
C SER A 32 3.56 24.04 16.18
N CYS A 33 4.32 24.71 15.30
CA CYS A 33 5.08 25.91 15.65
C CYS A 33 4.15 27.14 15.77
N VAL A 34 4.68 28.21 16.38
CA VAL A 34 3.96 29.48 16.47
C VAL A 34 3.89 30.09 15.07
N ARG A 35 2.81 30.85 14.80
CA ARG A 35 2.52 31.42 13.48
C ARG A 35 3.68 32.25 12.93
N GLU A 36 4.32 33.06 13.77
CA GLU A 36 5.46 33.91 13.40
C GLU A 36 6.65 33.08 12.92
N ASP A 37 7.00 32.02 13.65
CA ASP A 37 8.11 31.11 13.28
C ASP A 37 7.86 30.44 11.92
N PHE A 38 6.60 30.13 11.61
CA PHE A 38 6.23 29.57 10.31
C PHE A 38 6.43 30.57 9.18
N VAL A 39 6.01 31.83 9.38
CA VAL A 39 6.07 32.90 8.37
C VAL A 39 7.52 33.29 8.05
N GLU A 40 8.43 33.21 9.02
CA GLU A 40 9.84 33.53 8.81
C GLU A 40 10.63 32.36 8.19
N ASN A 41 10.15 31.12 8.33
CA ASN A 41 10.87 29.93 7.90
C ASN A 41 10.45 29.40 6.53
N LYS A 42 11.13 29.85 5.48
CA LYS A 42 10.88 29.42 4.09
C LYS A 42 10.99 27.90 3.87
N LEU A 43 11.98 27.24 4.49
CA LEU A 43 12.15 25.79 4.34
C LEU A 43 10.97 25.02 4.94
N LEU A 44 10.43 25.50 6.06
CA LEU A 44 9.25 24.93 6.69
C LEU A 44 8.00 25.13 5.83
N GLN A 45 7.85 26.31 5.22
CA GLN A 45 6.76 26.61 4.28
C GLN A 45 6.78 25.66 3.08
N ASP A 46 7.96 25.48 2.46
CA ASP A 46 8.12 24.59 1.30
C ASP A 46 7.77 23.14 1.69
N LYS A 47 8.22 22.68 2.85
CA LYS A 47 7.88 21.35 3.37
C LYS A 47 6.38 21.18 3.58
N VAL A 48 5.71 22.13 4.23
CA VAL A 48 4.27 22.11 4.45
C VAL A 48 3.49 22.11 3.13
N ARG A 49 3.93 22.88 2.12
CA ARG A 49 3.32 22.87 0.78
C ARG A 49 3.43 21.50 0.12
N VAL A 50 4.58 20.85 0.20
CA VAL A 50 4.80 19.50 -0.34
C VAL A 50 3.88 18.48 0.34
N ASP A 51 3.85 18.49 1.68
CA ASP A 51 3.02 17.54 2.44
C ASP A 51 1.52 17.80 2.22
N PHE A 52 1.10 19.08 2.11
CA PHE A 52 -0.28 19.45 1.78
C PHE A 52 -0.68 18.94 0.39
N ASN A 53 0.19 19.13 -0.61
CA ASN A 53 -0.03 18.61 -1.95
C ASN A 53 -0.19 17.09 -1.97
N LEU A 54 0.68 16.37 -1.24
CA LEU A 54 0.62 14.92 -1.12
C LEU A 54 -0.68 14.46 -0.43
N ALA A 55 -1.09 15.12 0.65
CA ALA A 55 -2.35 14.83 1.34
C ALA A 55 -3.56 15.04 0.41
N PHE A 56 -3.58 16.17 -0.31
CA PHE A 56 -4.67 16.49 -1.22
C PHE A 56 -4.77 15.51 -2.39
N GLU A 57 -3.68 15.23 -3.09
CA GLU A 57 -3.71 14.28 -4.22
C GLU A 57 -4.00 12.84 -3.77
N SER A 58 -3.63 12.46 -2.55
CA SER A 58 -4.02 11.18 -1.95
C SER A 58 -5.54 11.06 -1.80
N CYS A 59 -6.21 12.11 -1.30
CA CYS A 59 -7.68 12.14 -1.24
C CYS A 59 -8.31 12.19 -2.63
N MET A 60 -7.77 13.01 -3.54
CA MET A 60 -8.28 13.12 -4.91
C MET A 60 -8.16 11.83 -5.71
N ARG A 61 -7.09 11.05 -5.51
CA ARG A 61 -6.93 9.73 -6.14
C ARG A 61 -8.07 8.80 -5.77
N VAL A 62 -8.44 8.76 -4.49
CA VAL A 62 -9.60 8.00 -4.00
C VAL A 62 -10.90 8.56 -4.55
N CYS A 63 -11.06 9.89 -4.50
CA CYS A 63 -12.24 10.57 -5.00
C CYS A 63 -12.54 10.26 -6.47
N ARG A 64 -11.55 10.42 -7.36
CA ARG A 64 -11.66 10.13 -8.80
C ARG A 64 -12.00 8.66 -9.05
N HIS A 65 -11.41 7.76 -8.27
CA HIS A 65 -11.69 6.33 -8.33
C HIS A 65 -13.15 6.03 -7.95
N LEU A 66 -13.64 6.54 -6.82
CA LEU A 66 -15.01 6.34 -6.37
C LEU A 66 -16.04 7.00 -7.29
N SER A 67 -15.78 8.21 -7.76
CA SER A 67 -16.61 8.87 -8.77
C SER A 67 -16.79 8.00 -10.02
N THR A 68 -15.71 7.35 -10.48
CA THR A 68 -15.77 6.46 -11.65
C THR A 68 -16.51 5.15 -11.36
N VAL A 69 -16.35 4.59 -10.16
CA VAL A 69 -16.99 3.34 -9.73
C VAL A 69 -18.49 3.52 -9.54
N TYR A 70 -18.90 4.61 -8.88
CA TYR A 70 -20.30 4.89 -8.53
C TYR A 70 -20.99 5.87 -9.50
N ASN A 71 -20.34 6.21 -10.61
CA ASN A 71 -20.85 7.12 -11.63
C ASN A 71 -21.28 8.50 -11.09
N ILE A 72 -20.52 9.04 -10.14
CA ILE A 72 -20.77 10.35 -9.53
C ILE A 72 -20.20 11.41 -10.45
N LYS A 73 -21.05 12.30 -10.98
CA LYS A 73 -20.63 13.39 -11.87
C LYS A 73 -19.90 14.48 -11.09
N THR A 74 -18.58 14.51 -11.21
CA THR A 74 -17.71 15.47 -10.53
C THR A 74 -16.71 16.11 -11.50
N THR A 75 -16.19 17.27 -11.10
CA THR A 75 -15.00 17.94 -11.65
C THR A 75 -13.89 17.91 -10.60
N SER A 76 -12.70 18.41 -10.93
CA SER A 76 -11.63 18.54 -9.94
C SER A 76 -11.98 19.47 -8.77
N LYS A 77 -12.90 20.43 -8.95
CA LYS A 77 -13.25 21.46 -7.95
C LYS A 77 -14.23 20.99 -6.88
N ASP A 78 -15.07 20.01 -7.21
CA ASP A 78 -16.20 19.56 -6.38
C ASP A 78 -16.15 18.05 -6.11
N CYS A 79 -15.08 17.35 -6.53
CA CYS A 79 -14.96 15.91 -6.31
C CYS A 79 -15.07 15.56 -4.83
N LEU A 80 -14.20 16.14 -3.97
CA LEU A 80 -14.16 15.78 -2.55
C LEU A 80 -15.49 16.07 -1.86
N GLN A 81 -16.13 17.20 -2.19
CA GLN A 81 -17.45 17.56 -1.69
C GLN A 81 -18.51 16.53 -2.08
N LYS A 82 -18.67 16.23 -3.38
CA LYS A 82 -19.70 15.31 -3.89
C LYS A 82 -19.49 13.86 -3.46
N VAL A 83 -18.23 13.40 -3.45
CA VAL A 83 -17.93 12.06 -2.94
C VAL A 83 -18.11 12.03 -1.42
N GLY A 84 -17.73 13.10 -0.71
CA GLY A 84 -17.99 13.27 0.72
C GLY A 84 -19.47 13.15 1.06
N GLU A 85 -20.33 13.83 0.31
CA GLU A 85 -21.79 13.76 0.42
C GLU A 85 -22.30 12.33 0.17
N PHE A 86 -21.82 11.70 -0.92
CA PHE A 86 -22.19 10.34 -1.26
C PHE A 86 -21.83 9.31 -0.18
N VAL A 87 -20.67 9.48 0.48
CA VAL A 87 -20.26 8.59 1.59
C VAL A 87 -20.85 8.99 2.95
N GLY A 88 -21.71 10.03 3.00
CA GLY A 88 -22.43 10.44 4.19
C GLY A 88 -21.65 11.31 5.17
N LEU A 89 -20.66 12.08 4.70
CA LEU A 89 -19.95 13.07 5.53
C LEU A 89 -20.82 14.31 5.78
N SER A 90 -20.78 14.89 6.97
CA SER A 90 -21.59 16.06 7.33
C SER A 90 -20.99 17.41 6.94
N GLN A 91 -19.65 17.54 6.89
CA GLN A 91 -18.92 18.79 6.59
C GLN A 91 -18.49 18.87 5.12
N VAL A 92 -19.45 18.70 4.19
CA VAL A 92 -19.13 18.61 2.75
C VAL A 92 -18.77 19.96 2.13
N GLU A 93 -19.29 21.05 2.66
CA GLU A 93 -18.99 22.41 2.21
C GLU A 93 -17.51 22.74 2.45
N ASP A 94 -16.98 22.40 3.63
CA ASP A 94 -15.57 22.58 3.99
C ASP A 94 -14.61 21.83 3.05
N LEU A 95 -15.02 20.66 2.54
CA LEU A 95 -14.25 19.93 1.51
C LEU A 95 -14.26 20.63 0.15
N GLY A 96 -15.34 21.35 -0.17
CA GLY A 96 -15.43 22.20 -1.34
C GLY A 96 -14.46 23.38 -1.24
N GLU A 97 -14.43 24.04 -0.09
CA GLU A 97 -13.47 25.12 0.20
C GLU A 97 -12.02 24.62 0.13
N LEU A 98 -11.73 23.45 0.71
CA LEU A 98 -10.43 22.80 0.61
C LEU A 98 -9.98 22.58 -0.83
N SER A 99 -10.89 22.11 -1.68
CA SER A 99 -10.62 21.88 -3.10
C SER A 99 -10.38 23.18 -3.86
N GLN A 100 -11.16 24.22 -3.56
CA GLN A 100 -11.01 25.53 -4.18
C GLN A 100 -9.69 26.20 -3.77
N PHE A 101 -9.36 26.19 -2.48
CA PHE A 101 -8.10 26.70 -1.95
C PHE A 101 -6.90 26.05 -2.64
N TYR A 102 -6.91 24.71 -2.69
CA TYR A 102 -5.83 23.97 -3.36
C TYR A 102 -5.71 24.34 -4.85
N ILE A 103 -6.81 24.36 -5.60
CA ILE A 103 -6.78 24.67 -7.05
C ILE A 103 -6.34 26.10 -7.34
N LYS A 104 -6.69 27.05 -6.46
CA LYS A 104 -6.29 28.45 -6.55
C LYS A 104 -4.77 28.62 -6.41
N HIS A 105 -4.14 27.88 -5.51
CA HIS A 105 -2.74 28.08 -5.15
C HIS A 105 -1.76 27.01 -5.67
N ARG A 106 -2.23 25.87 -6.19
CA ARG A 106 -1.37 24.78 -6.71
C ARG A 106 -0.54 25.19 -7.91
N ASP A 107 -1.16 25.84 -8.90
CA ASP A 107 -0.52 26.11 -10.20
C ASP A 107 0.17 27.49 -10.24
N LEU A 108 0.55 28.07 -9.09
CA LEU A 108 1.07 29.44 -8.96
C LEU A 108 0.17 30.52 -9.61
N LYS A 109 -1.13 30.21 -9.81
CA LYS A 109 -2.09 31.17 -10.38
C LYS A 109 -2.16 32.43 -9.54
N GLU A 110 -2.05 32.25 -8.23
CA GLU A 110 -1.96 33.33 -7.25
C GLU A 110 -0.88 33.02 -6.23
N ALA A 111 -0.09 34.03 -5.88
CA ALA A 111 0.85 33.95 -4.77
C ALA A 111 0.06 33.66 -3.48
N LEU A 112 0.49 32.66 -2.72
CA LEU A 112 -0.10 32.32 -1.43
C LEU A 112 0.78 32.89 -0.30
N PRO A 113 0.31 33.89 0.45
CA PRO A 113 0.98 34.37 1.65
C PRO A 113 1.20 33.24 2.66
N PRO A 114 2.37 33.17 3.33
CA PRO A 114 2.64 32.16 4.36
C PRO A 114 1.60 32.17 5.49
N GLU A 115 1.12 33.34 5.88
CA GLU A 115 0.07 33.55 6.88
C GLU A 115 -1.23 32.84 6.50
N GLU A 116 -1.66 33.03 5.25
CA GLU A 116 -2.89 32.44 4.73
C GLU A 116 -2.78 30.92 4.67
N LEU A 117 -1.62 30.38 4.26
CA LEU A 117 -1.35 28.94 4.27
C LEU A 117 -1.44 28.36 5.69
N TYR A 118 -0.81 29.01 6.67
CA TYR A 118 -0.81 28.56 8.06
C TYR A 118 -2.22 28.56 8.65
N ASP A 119 -2.93 29.70 8.53
CA ASP A 119 -4.26 29.89 9.10
C ASP A 119 -5.26 28.91 8.46
N PHE A 120 -5.19 28.75 7.14
CA PHE A 120 -6.05 27.83 6.41
C PHE A 120 -5.80 26.37 6.80
N LEU A 121 -4.55 25.90 6.80
CA LEU A 121 -4.26 24.50 7.13
C LEU A 121 -4.54 24.19 8.61
N SER A 122 -4.25 25.12 9.52
CA SER A 122 -4.54 24.95 10.95
C SER A 122 -6.03 24.71 11.21
N ARG A 123 -6.91 25.31 10.40
CA ARG A 123 -8.37 25.12 10.53
C ARG A 123 -8.91 23.90 9.79
N SER A 124 -8.26 23.47 8.70
CA SER A 124 -8.83 22.52 7.72
C SER A 124 -8.15 21.16 7.71
N LEU A 125 -7.04 20.99 8.42
CA LEU A 125 -6.24 19.76 8.40
C LEU A 125 -7.07 18.52 8.81
N HIS A 126 -8.04 18.65 9.72
CA HIS A 126 -8.89 17.54 10.17
C HIS A 126 -9.74 16.93 9.04
N LEU A 127 -10.13 17.73 8.04
CA LEU A 127 -10.97 17.31 6.93
C LEU A 127 -10.39 16.13 6.15
N PHE A 128 -9.06 16.04 6.05
CA PHE A 128 -8.38 14.91 5.44
C PHE A 128 -8.66 13.59 6.16
N LYS A 129 -8.59 13.60 7.49
CA LYS A 129 -8.87 12.41 8.31
C LYS A 129 -10.34 12.05 8.30
N ASP A 130 -11.20 13.04 8.37
CA ASP A 130 -12.65 12.83 8.38
C ASP A 130 -13.13 12.25 7.04
N TYR A 131 -12.62 12.77 5.92
CA TYR A 131 -12.86 12.21 4.59
C TYR A 131 -12.37 10.77 4.49
N ALA A 132 -11.12 10.49 4.89
CA ALA A 132 -10.57 9.15 4.82
C ALA A 132 -11.36 8.14 5.67
N LYS A 133 -11.76 8.55 6.88
CA LYS A 133 -12.59 7.74 7.77
C LYS A 133 -13.97 7.46 7.16
N ALA A 134 -14.65 8.48 6.66
CA ALA A 134 -15.98 8.32 6.05
C ALA A 134 -15.92 7.37 4.84
N VAL A 135 -14.91 7.53 3.97
CA VAL A 135 -14.70 6.62 2.85
C VAL A 135 -14.42 5.19 3.31
N VAL A 136 -13.53 4.99 4.29
CA VAL A 136 -13.20 3.66 4.82
C VAL A 136 -14.44 2.96 5.37
N GLU A 137 -15.26 3.64 6.17
CA GLU A 137 -16.47 3.07 6.75
C GLU A 137 -17.54 2.78 5.67
N PHE A 138 -17.69 3.67 4.70
CA PHE A 138 -18.55 3.44 3.54
C PHE A 138 -18.14 2.18 2.78
N ILE A 139 -16.86 2.02 2.44
CA ILE A 139 -16.37 0.86 1.68
C ILE A 139 -16.55 -0.43 2.45
N LYS A 140 -16.27 -0.45 3.77
CA LYS A 140 -16.50 -1.63 4.61
C LYS A 140 -17.95 -2.10 4.55
N LYS A 141 -18.89 -1.16 4.67
CA LYS A 141 -20.34 -1.42 4.63
C LYS A 141 -20.77 -1.91 3.25
N GLU A 142 -20.42 -1.16 2.22
CA GLU A 142 -20.85 -1.39 0.84
C GLU A 142 -20.31 -2.72 0.27
N THR A 143 -19.09 -3.10 0.65
CA THR A 143 -18.46 -4.34 0.17
C THR A 143 -18.66 -5.52 1.12
N ASN A 144 -19.34 -5.33 2.26
CA ASN A 144 -19.42 -6.29 3.36
C ASN A 144 -18.03 -6.87 3.73
N ASN A 145 -17.02 -6.00 3.75
CA ASN A 145 -15.61 -6.35 3.93
C ASN A 145 -15.01 -5.50 5.06
N PRO A 146 -15.31 -5.83 6.33
CA PRO A 146 -14.92 -4.99 7.48
C PRO A 146 -13.40 -4.86 7.64
N LEU A 147 -12.64 -5.85 7.15
CA LEU A 147 -11.18 -5.85 7.19
C LEU A 147 -10.55 -5.16 5.98
N LEU A 148 -11.33 -4.79 4.96
CA LEU A 148 -10.82 -4.25 3.70
C LEU A 148 -9.74 -5.17 3.10
N ILE A 149 -10.08 -6.46 2.94
CA ILE A 149 -9.22 -7.44 2.27
C ILE A 149 -9.46 -7.36 0.75
N ASP A 150 -8.44 -6.94 0.01
CA ASP A 150 -8.41 -7.01 -1.45
C ASP A 150 -8.10 -8.43 -1.93
N PHE A 151 -9.14 -9.24 -2.15
CA PHE A 151 -8.98 -10.61 -2.65
C PHE A 151 -8.48 -10.65 -4.11
N GLU A 152 -8.71 -9.61 -4.91
CA GLU A 152 -8.20 -9.55 -6.29
C GLU A 152 -6.67 -9.43 -6.26
N LEU A 153 -6.14 -8.53 -5.43
CA LEU A 153 -4.70 -8.42 -5.18
C LEU A 153 -4.12 -9.76 -4.69
N LEU A 154 -4.73 -10.38 -3.67
CA LEU A 154 -4.21 -11.64 -3.11
C LEU A 154 -4.14 -12.75 -4.16
N ASN A 155 -5.20 -12.91 -4.97
CA ASN A 155 -5.25 -13.91 -6.02
C ASN A 155 -4.26 -13.63 -7.15
N GLU A 156 -4.10 -12.36 -7.55
CA GLU A 156 -3.13 -11.95 -8.54
C GLU A 156 -1.70 -12.28 -8.10
N LYS A 157 -1.34 -11.88 -6.87
CA LYS A 157 0.01 -12.12 -6.32
C LYS A 157 0.27 -13.60 -6.09
N ALA A 158 -0.70 -14.36 -5.60
CA ALA A 158 -0.58 -15.82 -5.47
C ALA A 158 -0.34 -16.51 -6.83
N ARG A 159 -1.01 -16.03 -7.89
CA ARG A 159 -0.79 -16.52 -9.26
C ARG A 159 0.62 -16.19 -9.75
N HIS A 160 1.11 -14.97 -9.56
CA HIS A 160 2.47 -14.59 -9.92
C HIS A 160 3.52 -15.44 -9.20
N ILE A 161 3.34 -15.70 -7.90
CA ILE A 161 4.20 -16.63 -7.13
C ILE A 161 4.23 -17.99 -7.81
N LYS A 162 3.06 -18.60 -8.04
CA LYS A 162 2.95 -19.94 -8.63
C LYS A 162 3.57 -20.03 -10.02
N GLU A 163 3.33 -19.03 -10.88
CA GLU A 163 3.91 -18.99 -12.22
C GLU A 163 5.42 -18.80 -12.21
N SER A 164 5.94 -17.95 -11.31
CA SER A 164 7.38 -17.75 -11.16
C SER A 164 8.09 -18.98 -10.61
N LEU A 165 7.52 -19.64 -9.58
CA LEU A 165 8.09 -20.87 -9.02
C LEU A 165 8.20 -21.97 -10.08
N LYS A 166 7.15 -22.19 -10.89
CA LYS A 166 7.20 -23.15 -12.01
C LYS A 166 8.34 -22.88 -12.99
N LYS A 167 8.62 -21.60 -13.28
CA LYS A 167 9.70 -21.22 -14.20
C LYS A 167 11.07 -21.38 -13.56
N ILE A 168 11.19 -21.12 -12.25
CA ILE A 168 12.40 -21.39 -11.48
C ILE A 168 12.66 -22.90 -11.46
N ASP A 169 11.66 -23.72 -11.16
CA ASP A 169 11.77 -25.17 -11.11
C ASP A 169 12.23 -25.75 -12.46
N PHE A 170 11.64 -25.28 -13.57
CA PHE A 170 12.04 -25.68 -14.91
C PHE A 170 13.51 -25.40 -15.21
N VAL A 171 14.01 -24.23 -14.81
CA VAL A 171 15.42 -23.88 -15.05
C VAL A 171 16.34 -24.71 -14.15
N LEU A 172 15.99 -24.85 -12.87
CA LEU A 172 16.81 -25.62 -11.93
C LEU A 172 16.80 -27.13 -12.24
N SER A 173 15.74 -27.65 -12.87
CA SER A 173 15.67 -29.05 -13.28
C SER A 173 16.65 -29.40 -14.41
N GLN A 174 17.24 -28.41 -15.09
CA GLN A 174 18.29 -28.66 -16.09
C GLN A 174 19.63 -29.02 -15.45
N GLY A 175 19.77 -28.85 -14.14
CA GLY A 175 21.01 -29.10 -13.41
C GLY A 175 21.99 -27.92 -13.44
N PHE A 176 22.97 -27.96 -12.54
CA PHE A 176 23.92 -26.86 -12.35
C PHE A 176 24.83 -26.63 -13.56
N GLU A 177 25.26 -27.71 -14.24
CA GLU A 177 26.15 -27.60 -15.39
C GLU A 177 25.49 -26.78 -16.51
N GLU A 178 24.23 -27.09 -16.85
CA GLU A 178 23.49 -26.35 -17.86
C GLU A 178 23.16 -24.92 -17.40
N PHE A 179 22.79 -24.76 -16.12
CA PHE A 179 22.53 -23.47 -15.52
C PHE A 179 23.73 -22.51 -15.63
N SER A 180 24.93 -23.00 -15.32
CA SER A 180 26.16 -22.19 -15.32
C SER A 180 26.64 -21.81 -16.72
N LYS A 181 26.40 -22.68 -17.72
CA LYS A 181 26.80 -22.45 -19.12
C LYS A 181 25.81 -21.62 -19.92
N THR A 182 24.59 -21.41 -19.43
CA THR A 182 23.53 -20.67 -20.11
C THR A 182 23.24 -19.34 -19.38
N PRO A 183 23.85 -18.22 -19.79
CA PRO A 183 23.66 -16.91 -19.13
C PRO A 183 22.19 -16.49 -18.99
N MET A 184 21.36 -16.81 -19.98
CA MET A 184 19.93 -16.50 -19.97
C MET A 184 19.18 -17.18 -18.80
N TYR A 185 19.62 -18.35 -18.34
CA TYR A 185 19.01 -19.03 -17.20
C TYR A 185 19.22 -18.27 -15.91
N TYR A 186 20.44 -17.76 -15.69
CA TYR A 186 20.77 -16.90 -14.55
C TYR A 186 19.85 -15.67 -14.49
N ASP A 187 19.75 -14.91 -15.59
CA ASP A 187 18.94 -13.69 -15.63
C ASP A 187 17.46 -13.97 -15.41
N ARG A 188 16.94 -15.04 -16.02
CA ARG A 188 15.54 -15.43 -15.90
C ARG A 188 15.19 -15.86 -14.48
N VAL A 189 15.99 -16.71 -13.83
CA VAL A 189 15.65 -17.15 -12.46
C VAL A 189 15.80 -16.02 -11.45
N LYS A 190 16.77 -15.12 -11.66
CA LYS A 190 16.89 -13.90 -10.85
C LYS A 190 15.60 -13.08 -10.93
N TYR A 191 15.12 -12.82 -12.14
CA TYR A 191 13.88 -12.09 -12.35
C TYR A 191 12.67 -12.81 -11.75
N PHE A 192 12.47 -14.11 -12.04
CA PHE A 192 11.33 -14.84 -11.51
C PHE A 192 11.34 -14.95 -9.99
N TYR A 193 12.51 -15.08 -9.37
CA TYR A 193 12.64 -15.07 -7.92
C TYR A 193 12.24 -13.72 -7.33
N GLN A 194 12.71 -12.62 -7.91
CA GLN A 194 12.29 -11.26 -7.52
C GLN A 194 10.76 -11.11 -7.60
N VAL A 195 10.16 -11.52 -8.73
CA VAL A 195 8.70 -11.47 -8.90
C VAL A 195 7.96 -12.32 -7.85
N ALA A 196 8.44 -13.51 -7.54
CA ALA A 196 7.85 -14.38 -6.52
C ALA A 196 7.95 -13.75 -5.12
N TYR A 197 9.14 -13.29 -4.74
CA TYR A 197 9.38 -12.67 -3.44
C TYR A 197 8.58 -11.38 -3.27
N ASP A 198 8.60 -10.47 -4.25
CA ASP A 198 7.88 -9.21 -4.19
C ASP A 198 6.36 -9.43 -4.14
N SER A 199 5.87 -10.47 -4.83
CA SER A 199 4.45 -10.85 -4.74
C SER A 199 4.08 -11.39 -3.35
N LEU A 200 4.94 -12.21 -2.74
CA LEU A 200 4.76 -12.66 -1.35
C LEU A 200 4.82 -11.47 -0.37
N PHE A 201 5.73 -10.55 -0.58
CA PHE A 201 5.89 -9.35 0.23
C PHE A 201 4.70 -8.39 0.08
N ASP A 202 4.12 -8.25 -1.11
CA ASP A 202 2.88 -7.50 -1.34
C ASP A 202 1.69 -8.10 -0.59
N ILE A 203 1.55 -9.44 -0.60
CA ILE A 203 0.55 -10.14 0.23
C ILE A 203 0.78 -9.81 1.70
N CYS A 204 2.03 -9.88 2.17
CA CYS A 204 2.38 -9.55 3.55
C CYS A 204 1.97 -8.13 3.92
N LYS A 205 2.38 -7.12 3.15
CA LYS A 205 2.08 -5.71 3.44
C LYS A 205 0.59 -5.44 3.52
N HIS A 206 -0.19 -6.09 2.66
CA HIS A 206 -1.64 -5.94 2.64
C HIS A 206 -2.32 -6.58 3.87
N LEU A 207 -1.82 -7.75 4.30
CA LEU A 207 -2.44 -8.53 5.39
C LEU A 207 -1.92 -8.20 6.79
N ALA A 208 -0.67 -7.77 6.93
CA ALA A 208 -0.03 -7.52 8.23
C ALA A 208 -0.84 -6.57 9.14
N PRO A 209 -1.40 -5.44 8.66
CA PRO A 209 -2.28 -4.60 9.48
C PRO A 209 -3.54 -5.31 9.98
N LYS A 210 -4.06 -6.29 9.23
CA LYS A 210 -5.28 -7.04 9.57
C LYS A 210 -5.05 -8.01 10.71
N PHE A 211 -3.80 -8.43 10.89
CA PHE A 211 -3.31 -9.21 12.02
C PHE A 211 -2.74 -8.33 13.15
N GLY A 212 -2.94 -7.01 13.11
CA GLY A 212 -2.53 -6.10 14.18
C GLY A 212 -1.08 -5.59 14.10
N VAL A 213 -0.34 -5.91 13.02
CA VAL A 213 1.00 -5.38 12.80
C VAL A 213 0.92 -3.93 12.34
N LYS A 214 1.29 -2.99 13.21
CA LYS A 214 1.19 -1.54 12.93
C LYS A 214 2.39 -0.94 12.21
N LYS A 215 3.56 -1.56 12.31
CA LYS A 215 4.81 -1.06 11.73
C LYS A 215 5.60 -2.23 11.16
N PHE A 216 5.93 -2.13 9.89
CA PHE A 216 6.79 -3.05 9.17
C PHE A 216 7.45 -2.29 8.01
N GLY A 217 8.70 -2.62 7.72
CA GLY A 217 9.41 -2.23 6.51
C GLY A 217 9.65 -3.47 5.66
N ASP A 218 10.90 -3.67 5.25
CA ASP A 218 11.34 -4.86 4.52
C ASP A 218 11.28 -6.16 5.35
N ASP A 219 11.00 -6.06 6.65
CA ASP A 219 10.88 -7.14 7.62
C ASP A 219 9.43 -7.67 7.79
N CYS A 220 8.50 -7.28 6.90
CA CYS A 220 7.08 -7.65 7.01
C CYS A 220 6.86 -9.16 7.25
N LEU A 221 7.54 -10.04 6.52
CA LEU A 221 7.37 -11.50 6.66
C LEU A 221 7.80 -11.98 8.04
N SER A 222 8.91 -11.46 8.57
CA SER A 222 9.35 -11.73 9.94
C SER A 222 8.33 -11.24 10.96
N LYS A 223 7.69 -10.09 10.73
CA LYS A 223 6.59 -9.61 11.59
C LYS A 223 5.39 -10.53 11.60
N LEU A 224 5.06 -11.17 10.46
CA LEU A 224 4.01 -12.19 10.43
C LEU A 224 4.38 -13.45 11.22
N VAL A 225 5.67 -13.78 11.31
CA VAL A 225 6.15 -14.85 12.20
C VAL A 225 5.97 -14.45 13.66
N GLU A 226 6.41 -13.25 14.05
CA GLU A 226 6.32 -12.73 15.42
C GLU A 226 4.88 -12.74 15.97
N VAL A 227 3.88 -12.43 15.12
CA VAL A 227 2.46 -12.45 15.52
C VAL A 227 1.77 -13.81 15.31
N GLY A 228 2.51 -14.86 14.95
CA GLY A 228 2.01 -16.22 14.80
C GLY A 228 1.13 -16.48 13.57
N VAL A 229 1.14 -15.58 12.58
CA VAL A 229 0.46 -15.78 11.28
C VAL A 229 1.22 -16.81 10.45
N ILE A 230 2.54 -16.79 10.53
CA ILE A 230 3.44 -17.80 9.99
C ILE A 230 4.08 -18.54 11.18
N PRO A 231 4.12 -19.87 11.19
CA PRO A 231 4.77 -20.63 12.25
C PRO A 231 6.25 -20.28 12.44
N GLN A 232 6.72 -20.28 13.70
CA GLN A 232 8.09 -19.92 14.07
C GLN A 232 9.16 -20.76 13.36
N GLU A 233 8.85 -22.00 13.00
CA GLU A 233 9.75 -22.91 12.25
C GLU A 233 10.15 -22.36 10.87
N TYR A 234 9.33 -21.50 10.25
CA TYR A 234 9.66 -20.85 8.97
C TYR A 234 10.53 -19.60 9.11
N TYR A 235 10.90 -19.19 10.33
CA TYR A 235 11.68 -17.97 10.54
C TYR A 235 13.00 -17.96 9.74
N MET A 236 13.74 -19.07 9.78
CA MET A 236 15.01 -19.18 9.04
C MET A 236 14.81 -19.26 7.53
N ASP A 237 13.73 -19.89 7.07
CA ASP A 237 13.39 -19.93 5.64
C ASP A 237 13.10 -18.52 5.13
N ILE A 238 12.30 -17.74 5.86
CA ILE A 238 12.01 -16.33 5.54
C ILE A 238 13.28 -15.49 5.55
N PHE A 239 14.13 -15.64 6.57
CA PHE A 239 15.40 -14.92 6.64
C PHE A 239 16.28 -15.19 5.41
N ARG A 240 16.40 -16.45 4.97
CA ARG A 240 17.14 -16.82 3.76
C ARG A 240 16.51 -16.22 2.50
N MET A 241 15.18 -16.26 2.38
CA MET A 241 14.48 -15.65 1.25
C MET A 241 14.75 -14.13 1.15
N THR A 242 14.60 -13.42 2.27
CA THR A 242 14.80 -11.98 2.34
C THR A 242 16.25 -11.60 2.04
N ASN A 243 17.22 -12.33 2.57
CA ASN A 243 18.64 -12.10 2.28
C ASN A 243 18.96 -12.32 0.81
N LEU A 244 18.46 -13.39 0.19
CA LEU A 244 18.67 -13.62 -1.24
C LEU A 244 18.10 -12.47 -2.07
N LYS A 245 16.87 -12.01 -1.78
CA LYS A 245 16.28 -10.86 -2.48
C LYS A 245 17.12 -9.59 -2.32
N ASN A 246 17.54 -9.29 -1.10
CA ASN A 246 18.33 -8.09 -0.82
C ASN A 246 19.64 -8.10 -1.59
N ARG A 247 20.36 -9.23 -1.59
CA ARG A 247 21.62 -9.37 -2.34
C ARG A 247 21.44 -9.24 -3.85
N LEU A 248 20.38 -9.80 -4.40
CA LEU A 248 20.08 -9.69 -5.84
C LEU A 248 19.78 -8.25 -6.30
N ILE A 249 19.38 -7.37 -5.38
CA ILE A 249 19.09 -5.95 -5.63
C ILE A 249 20.31 -5.07 -5.30
N SER A 250 21.00 -5.35 -4.20
CA SER A 250 22.06 -4.48 -3.66
C SER A 250 23.45 -4.75 -4.22
N THR A 251 23.71 -5.92 -4.80
CA THR A 251 25.05 -6.31 -5.29
C THR A 251 25.03 -6.80 -6.73
N TRP A 252 26.11 -6.51 -7.46
CA TRP A 252 26.35 -6.99 -8.83
C TRP A 252 26.91 -8.42 -8.89
N GLU A 253 27.15 -9.09 -7.76
CA GLU A 253 27.90 -10.34 -7.71
C GLU A 253 27.22 -11.39 -6.81
N VAL A 254 26.06 -11.90 -7.24
CA VAL A 254 25.66 -13.26 -6.84
C VAL A 254 26.13 -14.17 -7.95
N SER A 255 27.09 -15.07 -7.67
CA SER A 255 27.59 -15.97 -8.71
C SER A 255 26.49 -16.93 -9.16
N PRO A 256 26.54 -17.49 -10.39
CA PRO A 256 25.59 -18.51 -10.83
C PRO A 256 25.51 -19.71 -9.88
N GLU A 257 26.64 -20.17 -9.35
CA GLU A 257 26.71 -21.24 -8.35
C GLU A 257 25.92 -20.90 -7.09
N GLU A 258 26.16 -19.70 -6.56
CA GLU A 258 25.51 -19.26 -5.34
C GLU A 258 24.00 -19.06 -5.53
N LEU A 259 23.59 -18.47 -6.66
CA LEU A 259 22.19 -18.29 -6.98
C LEU A 259 21.48 -19.64 -7.11
N TYR A 260 22.07 -20.58 -7.84
CA TYR A 260 21.51 -21.92 -8.01
C TYR A 260 21.31 -22.61 -6.66
N ARG A 261 22.36 -22.64 -5.81
CA ARG A 261 22.30 -23.25 -4.48
C ARG A 261 21.23 -22.59 -3.60
N SER A 262 21.20 -21.27 -3.57
CA SER A 262 20.25 -20.52 -2.75
C SER A 262 18.81 -20.78 -3.19
N LEU A 263 18.55 -20.83 -4.51
CA LEU A 263 17.20 -21.10 -5.03
C LEU A 263 16.75 -22.54 -4.75
N VAL A 264 17.63 -23.53 -4.89
CA VAL A 264 17.32 -24.92 -4.51
C VAL A 264 16.91 -25.01 -3.04
N GLU A 265 17.53 -24.22 -2.18
CA GLU A 265 17.23 -24.21 -0.75
C GLU A 265 15.89 -23.55 -0.41
N VAL A 266 15.54 -22.44 -1.06
CA VAL A 266 14.39 -21.61 -0.63
C VAL A 266 13.13 -21.76 -1.48
N ARG A 267 13.20 -22.21 -2.74
CA ARG A 267 12.04 -22.18 -3.66
C ARG A 267 10.85 -22.99 -3.13
N ASP A 268 11.12 -24.18 -2.57
CA ASP A 268 10.10 -25.11 -2.08
C ASP A 268 9.47 -24.64 -0.75
N LYS A 269 10.00 -23.57 -0.17
CA LYS A 269 9.52 -22.96 1.09
C LYS A 269 8.53 -21.83 0.86
N ILE A 270 8.54 -21.19 -0.31
CA ILE A 270 7.67 -20.03 -0.62
C ILE A 270 6.19 -20.42 -0.59
N GLU A 271 5.82 -21.52 -1.26
CA GLU A 271 4.42 -21.96 -1.31
C GLU A 271 3.87 -22.39 0.07
N PRO A 272 4.59 -23.18 0.88
CA PRO A 272 4.19 -23.44 2.27
C PRO A 272 3.94 -22.18 3.10
N VAL A 273 4.80 -21.16 2.99
CA VAL A 273 4.59 -19.88 3.69
C VAL A 273 3.28 -19.19 3.25
N VAL A 274 2.99 -19.17 1.94
CA VAL A 274 1.72 -18.63 1.42
C VAL A 274 0.52 -19.41 1.97
N ARG A 275 0.63 -20.74 2.10
CA ARG A 275 -0.45 -21.59 2.64
C ARG A 275 -0.72 -21.29 4.11
N GLU A 276 0.31 -21.07 4.93
CA GLU A 276 0.14 -20.69 6.34
C GLU A 276 -0.51 -19.32 6.48
N ILE A 277 -0.11 -18.32 5.67
CA ILE A 277 -0.78 -17.02 5.63
C ILE A 277 -2.26 -17.18 5.25
N SER A 278 -2.57 -18.01 4.24
CA SER A 278 -3.95 -18.28 3.80
C SER A 278 -4.79 -18.94 4.89
N LYS A 279 -4.24 -19.92 5.61
CA LYS A 279 -4.88 -20.59 6.75
C LYS A 279 -5.17 -19.63 7.90
N SER A 280 -4.20 -18.77 8.23
CA SER A 280 -4.35 -17.72 9.23
C SER A 280 -5.41 -16.69 8.83
N LEU A 281 -5.47 -16.31 7.54
CA LEU A 281 -6.49 -15.42 7.01
C LEU A 281 -7.90 -16.04 7.11
N LYS A 282 -8.04 -17.33 6.78
CA LYS A 282 -9.30 -18.05 6.92
C LYS A 282 -9.78 -18.05 8.37
N SER A 283 -8.90 -18.38 9.31
CA SER A 283 -9.19 -18.35 10.75
C SER A 283 -9.61 -16.95 11.23
N LEU A 284 -8.93 -15.91 10.75
CA LEU A 284 -9.27 -14.52 11.06
C LEU A 284 -10.69 -14.16 10.58
N LEU A 285 -11.04 -14.55 9.35
CA LEU A 285 -12.37 -14.31 8.78
C LEU A 285 -13.47 -15.05 9.57
N GLU A 286 -13.25 -16.31 9.91
CA GLU A 286 -14.20 -17.12 10.70
C GLU A 286 -14.43 -16.55 12.10
N SER A 287 -13.36 -16.07 12.77
CA SER A 287 -13.46 -15.44 14.10
C SER A 287 -14.31 -14.16 14.11
N ARG A 288 -14.44 -13.48 12.96
CA ARG A 288 -15.19 -12.24 12.79
C ARG A 288 -16.64 -12.46 12.36
N GLN A 289 -16.98 -13.65 11.87
CA GLN A 289 -18.33 -14.02 11.45
C GLN A 289 -19.16 -14.63 12.59
N LYS A 290 -18.51 -15.15 13.65
CA LYS A 290 -19.24 -15.58 14.85
C LYS A 290 -19.70 -14.34 15.62
N PRO A 291 -21.00 -14.15 15.89
CA PRO A 291 -21.43 -13.12 16.83
C PRO A 291 -20.73 -13.39 18.17
N GLN A 292 -20.16 -12.35 18.77
CA GLN A 292 -19.75 -12.42 20.16
C GLN A 292 -21.02 -12.72 20.95
N GLY A 293 -21.15 -13.97 21.41
CA GLY A 293 -22.24 -14.42 22.27
C GLY A 293 -22.17 -13.78 23.64
#